data_AF-A0A4R0GRR1-F1
#
_entry.id   AF-A0A4R0GRR1-F1
#
_cell.length_a   1.000
_cell.length_b   1.000
_cell.length_c   1.000
_cell.angle_alpha   90.00
_cell.angle_beta   90.00
_cell.angle_gamma   90.00
#
_symmetry.space_group_name_H-M   'P 1'
#
loop_
_entity.id
_entity.type
_entity.pdbx_description
1 polymer ?
#
loop_
_entity_poly.entity_id
_entity_poly.type
_entity_poly.pdbx_seq_one_letter_code
_entity_poly.pdbx_strand_id
1 'polypeptide(L)'
;MSHLLHIDSSIRGEHSVSRRLTARAAAAWRAANPHGTISYRDLGKQPLPHLDEAGGLARMTPLDQHTPEQRRSWELTEGLVAEVKRADTVLLGLPLYNYGAPSSVKTWVDLLIAPGLSYDPETGAGLLGEREFIVLTSRGGGYGSGTPREGWDHAESWLPHGLSMTGLAPRFIATELTLAPTVPAMAELVPSHQESLAAAERAIDELWVPAAV
;
A
#
# COMPACT_ATOMS: atom_id res chain seq x y z
N MET A 1 -1.47 -22.50 -0.76
CA MET A 1 -2.36 -22.00 0.31
C MET A 1 -2.36 -20.50 0.17
N SER A 2 -3.52 -19.85 0.06
CA SER A 2 -3.60 -18.42 -0.18
C SER A 2 -2.87 -17.63 0.92
N HIS A 3 -2.14 -16.58 0.55
CA HIS A 3 -1.43 -15.71 1.46
C HIS A 3 -1.72 -14.24 1.20
N LEU A 4 -2.06 -13.50 2.25
CA LEU A 4 -2.25 -12.05 2.24
C LEU A 4 -1.06 -11.37 2.91
N LEU A 5 -0.49 -10.36 2.25
CA LEU A 5 0.37 -9.38 2.89
C LEU A 5 -0.45 -8.12 3.19
N HIS A 6 -0.78 -7.91 4.46
CA HIS A 6 -1.48 -6.71 4.94
C HIS A 6 -0.48 -5.66 5.41
N ILE A 7 -0.45 -4.52 4.71
CA ILE A 7 0.42 -3.39 4.97
C ILE A 7 -0.40 -2.17 5.42
N ASP A 8 -0.13 -1.67 6.62
CA ASP A 8 -0.66 -0.38 7.08
C ASP A 8 0.43 0.69 7.07
N SER A 9 0.09 1.92 6.67
CA SER A 9 1.05 3.03 6.64
C SER A 9 0.64 4.27 7.43
N SER A 10 -0.60 4.33 7.92
CA SER A 10 -1.10 5.50 8.63
C SER A 10 -0.44 5.68 9.99
N ILE A 11 0.01 6.91 10.29
CA ILE A 11 0.57 7.27 11.60
C ILE A 11 -0.51 7.47 12.68
N ARG A 12 -1.80 7.42 12.32
CA ARG A 12 -2.92 7.75 13.22
C ARG A 12 -3.42 6.59 14.10
N GLY A 13 -2.78 5.41 14.03
CA GLY A 13 -3.17 4.24 14.83
C GLY A 13 -4.67 3.94 14.74
N GLU A 14 -5.32 3.70 15.87
CA GLU A 14 -6.76 3.38 15.95
C GLU A 14 -7.70 4.47 15.39
N HIS A 15 -7.22 5.71 15.25
CA HIS A 15 -8.00 6.80 14.65
C HIS A 15 -7.88 6.87 13.12
N SER A 16 -7.19 5.92 12.51
CA SER A 16 -6.98 5.87 11.07
C SER A 16 -8.16 5.22 10.34
N VAL A 17 -8.77 5.96 9.41
CA VAL A 17 -9.81 5.41 8.53
C VAL A 17 -9.22 4.34 7.60
N SER A 18 -8.04 4.56 7.02
CA SER A 18 -7.42 3.54 6.15
C SER A 18 -7.08 2.26 6.89
N ARG A 19 -6.63 2.30 8.15
CA ARG A 19 -6.40 1.08 8.96
C ARG A 19 -7.70 0.33 9.26
N ARG A 20 -8.79 1.05 9.54
CA ARG A 20 -10.11 0.41 9.73
C ARG A 20 -10.56 -0.31 8.46
N LEU A 21 -10.38 0.33 7.30
CA LEU A 21 -10.73 -0.26 6.02
C LEU A 21 -9.85 -1.48 5.69
N THR A 22 -8.53 -1.43 5.95
CA THR A 22 -7.65 -2.58 5.70
C THR A 22 -7.94 -3.73 6.66
N ALA A 23 -8.26 -3.45 7.93
CA ALA A 23 -8.72 -4.48 8.86
C ALA A 23 -10.02 -5.17 8.38
N ARG A 24 -10.97 -4.39 7.84
CA ARG A 24 -12.20 -4.94 7.24
C ARG A 24 -11.89 -5.82 6.04
N ALA A 25 -11.03 -5.35 5.13
CA ALA A 25 -10.62 -6.13 3.96
C ALA A 25 -9.87 -7.42 4.33
N ALA A 26 -8.95 -7.36 5.30
CA ALA A 26 -8.26 -8.56 5.80
C ALA A 26 -9.24 -9.59 6.40
N ALA A 27 -10.30 -9.12 7.08
CA ALA A 27 -11.35 -9.99 7.59
C ALA A 27 -12.18 -10.63 6.46
N ALA A 28 -12.58 -9.85 5.45
CA ALA A 28 -13.29 -10.35 4.27
C ALA A 28 -12.44 -11.38 3.50
N TRP A 29 -11.15 -11.08 3.29
CA TRP A 29 -10.20 -12.01 2.67
C TRP A 29 -10.09 -13.32 3.45
N ARG A 30 -10.04 -13.25 4.78
CA ARG A 30 -9.98 -14.45 5.64
C ARG A 30 -11.25 -15.29 5.54
N ALA A 31 -12.42 -14.67 5.44
CA ALA A 31 -13.68 -15.39 5.25
C ALA A 31 -13.73 -16.11 3.89
N ALA A 32 -13.17 -15.51 2.85
CA ALA A 32 -13.01 -16.14 1.54
C ALA A 32 -11.90 -17.21 1.49
N ASN A 33 -10.91 -17.11 2.39
CA ASN A 33 -9.76 -18.01 2.48
C ASN A 33 -9.60 -18.61 3.89
N PRO A 34 -10.47 -19.54 4.34
CA PRO A 34 -10.45 -20.05 5.72
C PRO A 34 -9.13 -20.71 6.14
N HIS A 35 -8.43 -21.33 5.18
CA HIS A 35 -7.11 -21.92 5.39
C HIS A 35 -5.96 -20.99 4.99
N GLY A 36 -6.26 -19.77 4.57
CA GLY A 36 -5.27 -18.77 4.17
C GLY A 36 -4.48 -18.23 5.36
N THR A 37 -3.28 -17.75 5.07
CA THR A 37 -2.40 -17.11 6.07
C THR A 37 -2.28 -15.62 5.80
N ILE A 38 -2.04 -14.82 6.84
CA ILE A 38 -1.85 -13.37 6.73
C ILE A 38 -0.51 -13.00 7.37
N SER A 39 0.36 -12.32 6.64
CA SER A 39 1.50 -11.59 7.19
C SER A 39 1.14 -10.10 7.32
N TYR A 40 1.61 -9.45 8.37
CA TYR A 40 1.29 -8.06 8.68
C TYR A 40 2.56 -7.20 8.75
N ARG A 41 2.54 -6.04 8.09
CA ARG A 41 3.61 -5.03 8.12
C ARG A 41 3.02 -3.66 8.45
N ASP A 42 3.55 -3.02 9.47
CA ASP A 42 3.11 -1.68 9.87
C ASP A 42 4.20 -0.64 9.59
N LEU A 43 4.12 0.02 8.43
CA LEU A 43 5.03 1.09 8.01
C LEU A 43 4.81 2.40 8.79
N GLY A 44 3.68 2.55 9.48
CA GLY A 44 3.40 3.72 10.32
C GLY A 44 4.00 3.61 11.73
N LYS A 45 4.08 2.39 12.28
CA LYS A 45 4.67 2.10 13.61
C LYS A 45 6.13 1.63 13.53
N GLN A 46 6.48 0.90 12.47
CA GLN A 46 7.82 0.35 12.24
C GLN A 46 8.31 0.81 10.85
N PRO A 47 8.66 2.11 10.71
CA PRO A 47 9.13 2.63 9.45
C PRO A 47 10.43 1.94 9.02
N LEU A 48 10.60 1.78 7.72
CA LEU A 48 11.83 1.27 7.11
C LEU A 48 12.91 2.36 7.08
N PRO A 49 14.20 2.00 7.13
CA PRO A 49 15.26 2.97 6.86
C PRO A 49 15.12 3.50 5.43
N HIS A 50 15.38 4.79 5.25
CA HIS A 50 15.39 5.39 3.91
C HIS A 50 16.49 4.76 3.06
N LEU A 51 16.25 4.74 1.74
CA LEU A 51 17.29 4.35 0.79
C LEU A 51 18.41 5.38 0.84
N ASP A 52 19.60 4.94 1.24
CA ASP A 52 20.81 5.75 1.35
C ASP A 52 21.81 5.39 0.23
N GLU A 53 23.00 6.00 0.26
CA GLU A 53 24.06 5.75 -0.73
C GLU A 53 24.43 4.26 -0.81
N ALA A 54 24.60 3.60 0.34
CA ALA A 54 24.95 2.19 0.39
C ALA A 54 23.85 1.32 -0.23
N GLY A 55 22.58 1.58 0.09
CA GLY A 55 21.45 0.89 -0.50
C GLY A 55 21.29 1.14 -2.00
N GLY A 56 21.58 2.36 -2.45
CA GLY A 56 21.63 2.69 -3.88
C GLY A 56 22.70 1.91 -4.62
N LEU A 57 23.94 1.90 -4.10
CA LEU A 57 25.07 1.17 -4.69
C LEU A 57 24.86 -0.35 -4.65
N ALA A 58 24.25 -0.89 -3.60
CA ALA A 58 23.98 -2.33 -3.48
C ALA A 58 23.17 -2.90 -4.67
N ARG A 59 22.33 -2.07 -5.33
CA ARG A 59 21.55 -2.43 -6.53
C ARG A 59 22.38 -2.49 -7.81
N MET A 60 23.59 -1.94 -7.80
CA MET A 60 24.50 -1.84 -8.95
C MET A 60 25.78 -2.65 -8.76
N THR A 61 26.10 -3.05 -7.54
CA THR A 61 27.31 -3.80 -7.19
C THR A 61 27.02 -5.31 -7.13
N PRO A 62 27.87 -6.18 -7.71
CA PRO A 62 27.76 -7.63 -7.54
C PRO A 62 27.72 -8.08 -6.08
N LEU A 63 26.91 -9.09 -5.75
CA LEU A 63 26.64 -9.53 -4.38
C LEU A 63 27.89 -9.97 -3.59
N ASP A 64 28.90 -10.50 -4.28
CA ASP A 64 30.18 -10.92 -3.69
C ASP A 64 31.12 -9.74 -3.37
N GLN A 65 30.81 -8.55 -3.89
CA GLN A 65 31.56 -7.31 -3.70
C GLN A 65 30.88 -6.33 -2.73
N HIS A 66 29.74 -6.71 -2.16
CA HIS A 66 29.03 -5.85 -1.21
C HIS A 66 29.85 -5.56 0.04
N THR A 67 29.95 -4.28 0.40
CA THR A 67 30.36 -3.87 1.75
C THR A 67 29.34 -4.35 2.80
N PRO A 68 29.68 -4.37 4.10
CA PRO A 68 28.72 -4.73 5.15
C PRO A 68 27.44 -3.86 5.14
N GLU A 69 27.55 -2.56 4.84
CA GLU A 69 26.41 -1.64 4.71
C GLU A 69 25.54 -1.98 3.50
N GLN A 70 26.15 -2.23 2.34
CA GLN A 70 25.45 -2.63 1.12
C GLN A 70 24.71 -3.95 1.33
N ARG A 71 25.39 -4.94 1.93
CA ARG A 71 24.81 -6.26 2.23
C ARG A 71 23.59 -6.15 3.15
N ARG A 72 23.66 -5.37 4.23
CA ARG A 72 22.51 -5.16 5.13
C ARG A 72 21.32 -4.52 4.42
N SER A 73 21.56 -3.53 3.55
CA SER A 73 20.50 -2.91 2.77
C SER A 73 19.89 -3.87 1.74
N TRP A 74 20.73 -4.71 1.12
CA TRP A 74 20.28 -5.74 0.20
C TRP A 74 19.46 -6.83 0.88
N GLU A 75 19.90 -7.34 2.04
CA GLU A 75 19.15 -8.34 2.83
C GLU A 75 17.77 -7.82 3.25
N LEU A 76 17.67 -6.54 3.64
CA LEU A 76 16.38 -5.90 3.89
C LEU A 76 15.50 -5.89 2.64
N THR A 77 16.08 -5.52 1.50
CA THR A 77 15.40 -5.49 0.20
C THR A 77 14.90 -6.89 -0.20
N GLU A 78 15.73 -7.92 -0.05
CA GLU A 78 15.38 -9.32 -0.29
C GLU A 78 14.21 -9.76 0.58
N GLY A 79 14.23 -9.42 1.87
CA GLY A 79 13.13 -9.70 2.79
C GLY A 79 11.81 -9.04 2.35
N LEU A 80 11.84 -7.76 2.00
CA LEU A 80 10.65 -7.02 1.57
C LEU A 80 10.08 -7.54 0.25
N VAL A 81 10.93 -7.82 -0.73
CA VAL A 81 10.48 -8.42 -2.00
C VAL A 81 9.97 -9.84 -1.77
N ALA A 82 10.59 -10.63 -0.89
CA ALA A 82 10.13 -11.97 -0.56
C ALA A 82 8.75 -11.96 0.14
N GLU A 83 8.46 -10.98 0.99
CA GLU A 83 7.12 -10.79 1.57
C GLU A 83 6.06 -10.60 0.48
N VAL A 84 6.32 -9.72 -0.48
CA VAL A 84 5.41 -9.51 -1.62
C VAL A 84 5.32 -10.76 -2.50
N LYS A 85 6.46 -11.42 -2.74
CA LYS A 85 6.49 -12.59 -3.61
C LYS A 85 5.69 -13.77 -3.07
N ARG A 86 5.68 -13.96 -1.74
CA ARG A 86 4.93 -15.02 -1.05
C ARG A 86 3.42 -14.77 -1.01
N ALA A 87 2.99 -13.53 -1.21
CA ALA A 87 1.58 -13.18 -1.18
C ALA A 87 0.92 -13.41 -2.53
N ASP A 88 -0.33 -13.87 -2.51
CA ASP A 88 -1.22 -13.86 -3.67
C ASP A 88 -1.98 -12.52 -3.72
N THR A 89 -2.29 -11.96 -2.54
CA THR A 89 -2.91 -10.64 -2.38
C THR A 89 -2.00 -9.74 -1.54
N VAL A 90 -1.72 -8.54 -2.03
CA VAL A 90 -1.11 -7.45 -1.27
C VAL A 90 -2.19 -6.41 -0.97
N LEU A 91 -2.36 -6.07 0.30
CA LEU A 91 -3.33 -5.09 0.77
C LEU A 91 -2.59 -3.92 1.42
N LEU A 92 -2.70 -2.72 0.86
CA LEU A 92 -2.05 -1.52 1.36
C LEU A 92 -3.08 -0.47 1.83
N GLY A 93 -2.98 -0.03 3.07
CA GLY A 93 -3.66 1.18 3.54
C GLY A 93 -2.84 2.42 3.20
N LEU A 94 -3.41 3.37 2.44
CA LEU A 94 -2.70 4.54 1.91
C LEU A 94 -3.47 5.84 2.23
N PRO A 95 -3.27 6.44 3.41
CA PRO A 95 -3.83 7.77 3.70
C PRO A 95 -3.09 8.85 2.90
N LEU A 96 -3.81 9.88 2.47
CA LEU A 96 -3.22 11.03 1.78
C LEU A 96 -2.62 12.01 2.80
N TYR A 97 -1.32 12.24 2.76
CA TYR A 97 -0.61 13.21 3.61
C TYR A 97 0.07 14.28 2.77
N ASN A 98 -0.29 15.55 3.03
CA ASN A 98 0.25 16.70 2.30
C ASN A 98 0.22 16.48 0.78
N TYR A 99 -0.92 16.02 0.27
CA TYR A 99 -1.17 15.71 -1.16
C TYR A 99 -0.41 14.50 -1.73
N GLY A 100 0.43 13.83 -0.94
CA GLY A 100 1.19 12.65 -1.38
C GLY A 100 0.98 11.42 -0.50
N ALA A 101 1.66 10.33 -0.87
CA ALA A 101 1.72 9.13 -0.06
C ALA A 101 2.49 9.39 1.26
N PRO A 102 2.26 8.61 2.33
CA PRO A 102 3.13 8.64 3.49
C PRO A 102 4.58 8.37 3.09
N SER A 103 5.54 9.08 3.68
CA SER A 103 6.97 8.91 3.35
C SER A 103 7.48 7.48 3.58
N SER A 104 6.85 6.74 4.51
CA SER A 104 7.15 5.34 4.75
C SER A 104 6.70 4.42 3.61
N VAL A 105 5.61 4.75 2.90
CA VAL A 105 5.21 4.05 1.66
C VAL A 105 6.18 4.36 0.54
N LYS A 106 6.62 5.61 0.40
CA LYS A 106 7.67 5.97 -0.56
C LYS A 106 8.94 5.15 -0.33
N THR A 107 9.35 5.04 0.93
CA THR A 107 10.53 4.24 1.33
C THR A 107 10.35 2.75 1.02
N TRP A 108 9.16 2.20 1.28
CA TRP A 108 8.85 0.83 0.92
C TRP A 108 8.91 0.60 -0.60
N VAL A 109 8.35 1.50 -1.40
CA VAL A 109 8.46 1.45 -2.87
C VAL A 109 9.92 1.54 -3.33
N ASP A 110 10.70 2.47 -2.80
CA ASP A 110 12.13 2.61 -3.13
C ASP A 110 12.92 1.33 -2.87
N LEU A 111 12.62 0.67 -1.74
CA LEU A 111 13.26 -0.59 -1.40
C LEU A 111 12.76 -1.75 -2.28
N LEU A 112 11.49 -1.72 -2.72
CA LEU A 112 10.96 -2.73 -3.63
C LEU A 112 11.55 -2.66 -5.05
N ILE A 113 12.03 -1.50 -5.53
CA ILE A 113 12.67 -1.41 -6.84
C ILE A 113 14.08 -2.01 -6.74
N ALA A 114 14.22 -3.26 -7.19
CA ALA A 114 15.42 -4.05 -6.99
C ALA A 114 15.66 -5.02 -8.17
N PRO A 115 16.76 -4.85 -8.94
CA PRO A 115 17.05 -5.68 -10.11
C PRO A 115 17.25 -7.14 -9.71
N GLY A 116 16.70 -8.07 -10.51
CA GLY A 116 16.77 -9.51 -10.27
C GLY A 116 15.84 -10.01 -9.16
N LEU A 117 15.31 -9.09 -8.33
CA LEU A 117 14.36 -9.42 -7.26
C LEU A 117 12.94 -9.07 -7.67
N SER A 118 12.64 -7.81 -7.98
CA SER A 118 11.28 -7.36 -8.31
C SER A 118 11.03 -7.12 -9.80
N TYR A 119 12.09 -7.02 -10.59
CA TYR A 119 12.04 -6.96 -12.04
C TYR A 119 13.28 -7.65 -12.63
N ASP A 120 13.17 -8.13 -13.86
CA ASP A 120 14.28 -8.67 -14.65
C ASP A 120 15.10 -7.51 -15.26
N PRO A 121 16.40 -7.39 -14.95
CA PRO A 121 17.23 -6.29 -15.44
C PRO A 121 17.63 -6.40 -16.91
N GLU A 122 17.52 -7.58 -17.53
CA GLU A 122 17.84 -7.81 -18.94
C GLU A 122 16.64 -7.49 -19.83
N THR A 123 15.45 -7.94 -19.42
CA THR A 123 14.22 -7.80 -20.22
C THR A 123 13.35 -6.62 -19.78
N GLY A 124 13.55 -6.09 -18.57
CA GLY A 124 12.69 -5.08 -17.95
C GLY A 124 11.35 -5.63 -17.45
N ALA A 125 11.13 -6.95 -17.50
CA ALA A 125 9.87 -7.56 -17.11
C ALA A 125 9.66 -7.49 -15.59
N GLY A 126 8.46 -7.06 -15.16
CA GLY A 126 8.08 -7.07 -13.75
C GLY A 126 7.87 -8.49 -13.22
N LEU A 127 8.44 -8.78 -12.04
CA LEU A 127 8.38 -10.11 -11.41
C LEU A 127 7.32 -10.21 -10.31
N LEU A 128 6.61 -9.11 -10.03
CA LEU A 128 5.58 -8.99 -8.99
C LEU A 128 4.15 -8.91 -9.56
N GLY A 129 3.96 -8.98 -10.88
CA GLY A 129 2.67 -8.69 -11.53
C GLY A 129 1.54 -9.70 -11.32
N GLU A 130 1.83 -10.93 -10.87
CA GLU A 130 0.79 -11.95 -10.65
C GLU A 130 -0.04 -11.74 -9.37
N ARG A 131 0.31 -10.75 -8.54
CA ARG A 131 -0.36 -10.51 -7.26
C ARG A 131 -1.54 -9.58 -7.44
N GLU A 132 -2.64 -9.90 -6.79
CA GLU A 132 -3.72 -8.95 -6.59
C GLU A 132 -3.24 -7.85 -5.65
N PHE A 133 -3.17 -6.60 -6.13
CA PHE A 133 -2.73 -5.47 -5.30
C PHE A 133 -3.89 -4.51 -5.02
N ILE A 134 -4.44 -4.58 -3.81
CA ILE A 134 -5.55 -3.73 -3.35
C ILE A 134 -4.99 -2.58 -2.51
N VAL A 135 -5.41 -1.35 -2.83
CA VAL A 135 -4.99 -0.15 -2.12
C VAL A 135 -6.21 0.59 -1.57
N LEU A 136 -6.30 0.71 -0.25
CA LEU A 136 -7.38 1.39 0.44
C LEU A 136 -6.96 2.81 0.81
N THR A 137 -7.49 3.79 0.11
CA THR A 137 -7.11 5.19 0.27
C THR A 137 -8.08 5.94 1.16
N SER A 138 -7.56 6.87 1.97
CA SER A 138 -8.37 7.73 2.81
C SER A 138 -7.92 9.18 2.69
N ARG A 139 -8.84 10.06 2.32
CA ARG A 139 -8.57 11.48 2.08
C ARG A 139 -9.36 12.34 3.05
N GLY A 140 -8.68 13.31 3.67
CA GLY A 140 -9.30 14.19 4.66
C GLY A 140 -10.35 15.13 4.07
N GLY A 141 -10.09 15.66 2.88
CA GLY A 141 -11.01 16.49 2.09
C GLY A 141 -11.56 15.73 0.88
N GLY A 142 -12.27 16.44 0.00
CA GLY A 142 -12.70 15.94 -1.31
C GLY A 142 -11.64 16.21 -2.37
N TYR A 143 -11.36 15.21 -3.20
CA TYR A 143 -10.40 15.26 -4.32
C TYR A 143 -10.96 14.68 -5.61
N GLY A 144 -12.17 14.12 -5.58
CA GLY A 144 -12.91 13.68 -6.75
C GLY A 144 -13.28 14.81 -7.70
N SER A 145 -13.88 14.44 -8.83
CA SER A 145 -14.23 15.39 -9.88
C SER A 145 -15.22 16.46 -9.39
N GLY A 146 -15.00 17.70 -9.79
CA GLY A 146 -15.78 18.87 -9.39
C GLY A 146 -15.45 19.43 -8.01
N THR A 147 -14.51 18.84 -7.26
CA THR A 147 -14.09 19.39 -5.96
C THR A 147 -13.00 20.47 -6.15
N PRO A 148 -12.86 21.43 -5.20
CA PRO A 148 -11.82 22.47 -5.30
C PRO A 148 -10.36 21.96 -5.34
N ARG A 149 -10.14 20.68 -5.00
CA ARG A 149 -8.83 20.01 -5.00
C ARG A 149 -8.78 18.82 -5.97
N GLU A 150 -9.66 18.80 -6.97
CA GLU A 150 -9.56 17.85 -8.07
C GLU A 150 -8.13 17.86 -8.66
N GLY A 151 -7.53 16.68 -8.80
CA GLY A 151 -6.16 16.51 -9.31
C GLY A 151 -5.04 16.74 -8.29
N TRP A 152 -5.35 17.06 -7.03
CA TRP A 152 -4.33 17.27 -5.98
C TRP A 152 -4.03 16.00 -5.16
N ASP A 153 -4.59 14.85 -5.55
CA ASP A 153 -4.10 13.56 -5.03
C ASP A 153 -2.92 13.09 -5.88
N HIS A 154 -1.72 13.30 -5.35
CA HIS A 154 -0.50 12.78 -5.95
C HIS A 154 -0.11 11.39 -5.43
N ALA A 155 -0.80 10.82 -4.44
CA ALA A 155 -0.52 9.48 -3.95
C ALA A 155 -1.03 8.40 -4.91
N GLU A 156 -2.31 8.48 -5.31
CA GLU A 156 -2.94 7.53 -6.23
C GLU A 156 -2.36 7.61 -7.64
N SER A 157 -1.95 8.81 -8.07
CA SER A 157 -1.32 9.00 -9.38
C SER A 157 0.17 8.60 -9.39
N TRP A 158 0.89 8.77 -8.27
CA TRP A 158 2.30 8.38 -8.18
C TRP A 158 2.48 6.86 -8.04
N LEU A 159 1.67 6.18 -7.21
CA LEU A 159 1.92 4.78 -6.85
C LEU A 159 2.00 3.82 -8.05
N PRO A 160 1.11 3.87 -9.07
CA PRO A 160 1.22 3.02 -10.25
C PRO A 160 2.52 3.27 -11.02
N HIS A 161 2.95 4.53 -11.16
CA HIS A 161 4.20 4.86 -11.83
C HIS A 161 5.41 4.39 -11.02
N GLY A 162 5.40 4.62 -9.70
CA GLY A 162 6.47 4.23 -8.79
C GLY A 162 6.71 2.73 -8.74
N LEU A 163 5.66 1.91 -8.95
CA LEU A 163 5.75 0.45 -8.95
C LEU A 163 5.82 -0.17 -10.35
N SER A 164 5.72 0.63 -11.41
CA SER A 164 5.55 0.15 -12.80
C SER A 164 6.57 -0.91 -13.21
N MET A 165 7.85 -0.72 -12.84
CA MET A 165 8.92 -1.68 -13.14
C MET A 165 8.70 -3.05 -12.50
N THR A 166 8.04 -3.11 -11.33
CA THR A 166 7.81 -4.37 -10.61
C THR A 166 6.69 -5.20 -11.21
N GLY A 167 5.81 -4.57 -12.00
CA GLY A 167 4.58 -5.18 -12.50
C GLY A 167 3.38 -5.15 -11.54
N LEU A 168 3.56 -4.71 -10.27
CA LEU A 168 2.42 -4.53 -9.36
C LEU A 168 1.46 -3.46 -9.90
N ALA A 169 0.18 -3.82 -10.03
CA ALA A 169 -0.86 -2.94 -10.53
C ALA A 169 -1.89 -2.66 -9.42
N PRO A 170 -1.93 -1.45 -8.83
CA PRO A 170 -2.85 -1.14 -7.75
C PRO A 170 -4.29 -1.02 -8.25
N ARG A 171 -5.22 -1.67 -7.55
CA ARG A 171 -6.66 -1.42 -7.60
C ARG A 171 -7.06 -0.60 -6.38
N PHE A 172 -7.50 0.63 -6.61
CA PHE A 172 -7.87 1.56 -5.54
C PHE A 172 -9.32 1.39 -5.09
N ILE A 173 -9.55 1.47 -3.79
CA ILE A 173 -10.85 1.74 -3.17
C ILE A 173 -10.66 2.93 -2.25
N ALA A 174 -11.36 4.03 -2.53
CA ALA A 174 -11.15 5.31 -1.89
C ALA A 174 -12.31 5.71 -0.99
N THR A 175 -11.98 6.37 0.12
CA THR A 175 -12.93 7.17 0.89
C THR A 175 -12.42 8.59 1.06
N GLU A 176 -13.32 9.56 1.01
CA GLU A 176 -13.02 10.99 1.12
C GLU A 176 -13.71 11.65 2.30
N LEU A 177 -13.38 12.92 2.52
CA LEU A 177 -13.99 13.78 3.54
C LEU A 177 -13.82 13.21 4.96
N THR A 178 -12.78 12.42 5.22
CA THR A 178 -12.60 11.73 6.51
C THR A 178 -12.33 12.67 7.69
N LEU A 179 -12.07 13.95 7.42
CA LEU A 179 -11.95 14.98 8.46
C LEU A 179 -13.28 15.64 8.82
N ALA A 180 -14.34 15.48 8.00
CA ALA A 180 -15.63 16.12 8.19
C ALA A 180 -16.24 15.91 9.59
N PRO A 181 -16.19 14.69 10.19
CA PRO A 181 -16.72 14.48 11.54
C PRO A 181 -15.96 15.21 12.66
N THR A 182 -14.75 15.69 12.39
CA THR A 182 -13.84 16.26 13.40
C THR A 182 -13.50 17.73 13.18
N VAL A 183 -13.77 18.26 11.99
CA VAL A 183 -13.47 19.65 11.62
C VAL A 183 -14.79 20.42 11.54
N PRO A 184 -15.08 21.36 12.47
CA PRO A 184 -16.35 22.07 12.51
C PRO A 184 -16.73 22.77 11.19
N ALA A 185 -15.74 23.32 10.48
CA ALA A 185 -15.94 23.97 9.17
C ALA A 185 -16.40 23.00 8.06
N MET A 186 -16.37 21.69 8.31
CA MET A 186 -16.78 20.65 7.37
C MET A 186 -18.04 19.90 7.85
N ALA A 187 -18.73 20.38 8.89
CA ALA A 187 -19.87 19.68 9.49
C ALA A 187 -20.99 19.36 8.47
N GLU A 188 -21.23 20.26 7.52
CA GLU A 188 -22.22 20.06 6.44
C GLU A 188 -21.83 18.92 5.48
N LEU A 189 -20.57 18.52 5.45
CA LEU A 189 -20.04 17.46 4.59
C LEU A 189 -20.09 16.07 5.26
N VAL A 190 -20.56 15.97 6.50
CA VAL A 190 -20.67 14.70 7.23
C VAL A 190 -21.54 13.67 6.50
N PRO A 191 -22.70 14.02 5.91
CA PRO A 191 -23.48 13.06 5.11
C PRO A 191 -22.70 12.50 3.92
N SER A 192 -21.99 13.34 3.17
CA SER A 192 -21.15 12.92 2.04
C SER A 192 -19.97 12.05 2.48
N HIS A 193 -19.38 12.34 3.65
CA HIS A 193 -18.39 11.45 4.26
C HIS A 193 -18.96 10.05 4.55
N GLN A 194 -20.14 9.98 5.16
CA GLN A 194 -20.78 8.70 5.49
C GLN A 194 -21.11 7.89 4.24
N GLU A 195 -21.61 8.55 3.19
CA GLU A 195 -21.87 7.91 1.90
C GLU A 195 -20.58 7.36 1.26
N SER A 196 -19.52 8.19 1.21
CA SER A 196 -18.22 7.79 0.67
C SER A 196 -17.61 6.62 1.44
N LEU A 197 -17.68 6.65 2.77
CA LEU A 197 -17.20 5.55 3.62
C LEU A 197 -18.01 4.27 3.39
N ALA A 198 -19.34 4.35 3.37
CA ALA A 198 -20.20 3.20 3.16
C ALA A 198 -20.00 2.59 1.75
N ALA A 199 -19.72 3.41 0.73
CA ALA A 199 -19.36 2.93 -0.60
C ALA A 199 -18.04 2.15 -0.60
N ALA A 200 -17.01 2.65 0.09
CA ALA A 200 -15.75 1.93 0.24
C ALA A 200 -15.93 0.61 1.00
N GLU A 201 -16.72 0.59 2.08
CA GLU A 201 -17.02 -0.62 2.84
C GLU A 201 -17.76 -1.67 2.00
N ARG A 202 -18.76 -1.28 1.21
CA ARG A 202 -19.44 -2.20 0.27
C ARG A 202 -18.48 -2.75 -0.77
N ALA A 203 -17.64 -1.89 -1.37
CA ALA A 203 -16.66 -2.32 -2.36
C ALA A 203 -15.66 -3.33 -1.78
N ILE A 204 -15.27 -3.18 -0.51
CA ILE A 204 -14.42 -4.13 0.22
C ILE A 204 -15.14 -5.47 0.42
N ASP A 205 -16.40 -5.45 0.86
CA ASP A 205 -17.18 -6.65 1.15
C ASP A 205 -17.44 -7.49 -0.13
N GLU A 206 -17.40 -6.85 -1.30
CA GLU A 206 -17.58 -7.48 -2.61
C GLU A 206 -16.27 -7.96 -3.26
N LEU A 207 -15.10 -7.71 -2.65
CA LEU A 207 -13.79 -8.08 -3.23
C LEU A 207 -13.64 -9.59 -3.43
N TRP A 208 -14.07 -10.37 -2.44
CA TRP A 208 -13.90 -11.83 -2.44
C TRP A 208 -15.19 -12.52 -2.06
N VAL A 209 -15.54 -13.57 -2.79
CA VAL A 209 -16.70 -14.41 -2.48
C VAL A 209 -16.36 -15.26 -1.26
N PRO A 210 -17.14 -15.20 -0.16
CA PRO A 210 -16.91 -16.06 1.00
C PRO A 210 -16.94 -17.54 0.63
N ALA A 211 -16.07 -18.34 1.25
CA ALA A 211 -16.13 -19.78 1.06
C ALA A 211 -17.49 -20.29 1.56
N ALA A 212 -18.14 -21.16 0.80
CA ALA A 212 -19.33 -21.85 1.28
C ALA A 212 -18.96 -22.65 2.53
N VAL A 213 -19.71 -22.41 3.62
CA VAL A 213 -19.55 -23.11 4.90
C VAL A 213 -19.93 -24.58 4.75
#